data_AF-A0A7J4ST76-F1
#
_entry.id   AF-A0A7J4ST76-F1
#
_cell.length_a   1.000
_cell.length_b   1.000
_cell.length_c   1.000
_cell.angle_alpha   90.00
_cell.angle_beta   90.00
_cell.angle_gamma   90.00
#
_symmetry.space_group_name_H-M   'P 1'
#
loop_
_entity.id
_entity.type
_entity.pdbx_description
1 polymer ?
#
loop_
_entity_poly.entity_id
_entity_poly.type
_entity_poly.pdbx_seq_one_letter_code
_entity_poly.pdbx_strand_id
1 'polypeptide(L)'
;MNEVQLAAISLDEFTALLKSRARRTLKRISKNPGFKHLVEKASKIKAKNPVTQIKTRTREAIILPSWLGLNFGVYNGKEYKQVSVTIDKVGRRLGEFVHTTRNVIHSGPGVGATRSSKFIPLK
;
A
#
# COMPACT_ATOMS: atom_id res chain seq x y z
N MET A 1 -12.95 -17.28 -1.65
CA MET A 1 -13.47 -16.94 -0.30
C MET A 1 -14.19 -15.61 -0.40
N ASN A 2 -15.37 -15.49 0.21
CA ASN A 2 -16.20 -14.30 0.11
C ASN A 2 -15.71 -13.19 1.06
N GLU A 3 -16.01 -11.93 0.75
CA GLU A 3 -15.55 -10.75 1.52
C GLU A 3 -15.92 -10.82 3.01
N VAL A 4 -17.16 -11.27 3.28
CA VAL A 4 -17.71 -11.40 4.63
C VAL A 4 -16.93 -12.43 5.45
N GLN A 5 -16.54 -13.54 4.84
CA GLN A 5 -15.78 -14.60 5.51
C GLN A 5 -14.38 -14.10 5.87
N LEU A 6 -13.70 -13.43 4.93
CA LEU A 6 -12.34 -12.97 5.15
C LEU A 6 -12.26 -11.91 6.27
N ALA A 7 -13.25 -11.01 6.34
CA ALA A 7 -13.33 -10.00 7.39
C ALA A 7 -13.56 -10.58 8.79
N ALA A 8 -14.16 -11.77 8.88
CA ALA A 8 -14.49 -12.45 10.14
C ALA A 8 -13.35 -13.34 10.67
N ILE A 9 -12.33 -13.65 9.86
CA ILE A 9 -11.21 -14.51 10.26
C ILE A 9 -10.38 -13.85 11.36
N SER A 10 -9.98 -14.64 12.36
CA SER A 10 -9.11 -14.19 13.45
C SER A 10 -7.70 -13.85 12.95
N LEU A 11 -7.00 -12.95 13.64
CA LEU A 11 -5.65 -12.56 13.24
C LEU A 11 -4.67 -13.75 13.25
N ASP A 12 -4.86 -14.68 14.19
CA ASP A 12 -3.98 -15.84 14.36
C ASP A 12 -4.17 -16.86 13.23
N GLU A 13 -5.41 -17.18 12.87
CA GLU A 13 -5.73 -18.01 11.70
C GLU A 13 -5.18 -17.39 10.41
N PHE A 14 -5.36 -16.07 10.25
CA PHE A 14 -4.82 -15.35 9.11
C PHE A 14 -3.29 -15.44 9.04
N THR A 15 -2.59 -15.35 10.18
CA THR A 15 -1.12 -15.46 10.19
C THR A 15 -0.61 -16.85 9.79
N ALA A 16 -1.38 -17.90 10.02
CA ALA A 16 -1.03 -19.26 9.62
C ALA A 16 -1.04 -19.42 8.09
N LEU A 17 -1.99 -18.78 7.40
CA LEU A 17 -2.15 -18.84 5.94
C LEU A 17 -1.11 -18.03 5.16
N LEU A 18 -0.41 -17.09 5.81
CA LEU A 18 0.54 -16.18 5.16
C LEU A 18 1.96 -16.75 5.00
N LYS A 19 2.69 -16.23 4.00
CA LYS A 19 4.12 -16.49 3.79
C LYS A 19 4.96 -15.99 4.97
N SER A 20 6.12 -16.64 5.21
CA SER A 20 7.03 -16.38 6.35
C SER A 20 7.32 -14.90 6.60
N ARG A 21 7.64 -14.12 5.55
CA ARG A 21 7.94 -12.69 5.69
C ARG A 21 6.76 -11.88 6.21
N ALA A 22 5.54 -12.19 5.76
CA ALA A 22 4.33 -11.50 6.21
C ALA A 22 3.98 -11.90 7.66
N ARG A 23 4.06 -13.21 7.97
CA ARG A 23 3.88 -13.74 9.33
C ARG A 23 4.84 -13.10 10.35
N ARG A 24 6.13 -12.95 10.00
CA ARG A 24 7.12 -12.31 10.87
C ARG A 24 6.77 -10.86 11.18
N THR A 25 6.33 -10.09 10.19
CA THR A 25 5.94 -8.68 10.40
C THR A 25 4.71 -8.58 11.30
N LEU A 26 3.69 -9.44 11.11
CA LEU A 26 2.51 -9.46 11.99
C LEU A 26 2.86 -9.84 13.43
N LYS A 27 3.70 -10.86 13.64
CA LYS A 27 4.20 -11.22 14.98
C LYS A 27 5.03 -10.12 15.66
N ARG A 28 5.52 -9.13 14.89
CA ARG A 28 6.37 -8.03 15.39
C ARG A 28 5.69 -6.67 15.31
N ILE A 29 4.36 -6.61 15.20
CA ILE A 29 3.60 -5.34 15.15
C ILE A 29 3.96 -4.44 16.34
N SER A 30 4.06 -4.99 17.54
CA SER A 30 4.41 -4.22 18.76
C SER A 30 5.77 -3.52 18.66
N LYS A 31 6.72 -4.08 17.90
CA LYS A 31 8.05 -3.51 17.70
C LYS A 31 8.11 -2.46 16.59
N ASN A 32 7.04 -2.30 15.79
CA ASN A 32 6.96 -1.30 14.74
C ASN A 32 5.89 -0.26 15.11
N PRO A 33 6.28 0.87 15.75
CA PRO A 33 5.35 1.92 16.15
C PRO A 33 4.50 2.43 14.98
N GLY A 34 5.12 2.60 13.80
CA GLY A 34 4.44 3.10 12.61
C GLY A 34 3.35 2.16 12.09
N PHE A 35 3.48 0.85 12.29
CA PHE A 35 2.43 -0.11 11.94
C PHE A 35 1.34 -0.13 13.02
N LYS A 36 1.70 -0.13 14.30
CA LYS A 36 0.74 -0.07 15.41
C LYS A 36 -0.19 1.15 15.30
N HIS A 37 0.37 2.35 15.11
CA HIS A 37 -0.42 3.57 14.94
C HIS A 37 -1.34 3.52 13.72
N LEU A 38 -0.91 2.86 12.63
CA LEU A 38 -1.73 2.70 11.44
C LEU A 38 -2.95 1.81 11.70
N VAL A 39 -2.77 0.71 12.43
CA VAL A 39 -3.88 -0.20 12.83
C VAL A 39 -4.90 0.55 13.68
N GLU A 40 -4.44 1.26 14.71
CA GLU A 40 -5.32 2.05 15.58
C GLU A 40 -6.08 3.13 14.81
N LYS A 41 -5.39 3.83 13.90
CA LYS A 41 -6.00 4.85 13.03
C LYS A 41 -7.05 4.23 12.11
N ALA A 42 -6.77 3.07 11.54
CA ALA A 42 -7.71 2.36 10.67
C ALA A 42 -8.98 1.92 11.42
N SER A 43 -8.85 1.38 12.63
CA SER A 43 -10.00 1.00 13.47
C SER A 43 -10.87 2.21 13.81
N LYS A 44 -10.27 3.36 14.17
CA LYS A 44 -11.00 4.60 14.46
C LYS A 44 -11.76 5.13 13.24
N ILE A 45 -11.14 5.08 12.05
CA ILE A 45 -11.76 5.59 10.81
C ILE A 45 -12.88 4.66 10.35
N LYS A 46 -12.68 3.34 10.46
CA LYS A 46 -13.73 2.34 10.15
C LYS A 46 -14.99 2.55 11.00
N ALA A 47 -14.83 2.94 12.28
CA ALA A 47 -15.96 3.22 13.17
C ALA A 47 -16.67 4.56 12.87
N LYS A 48 -15.94 5.57 12.36
CA LYS A 48 -16.51 6.90 12.09
C LYS A 48 -17.13 7.01 10.71
N ASN A 49 -16.34 6.79 9.66
CA ASN A 49 -16.76 6.91 8.25
C ASN A 49 -15.71 6.29 7.32
N PRO A 50 -16.03 5.20 6.59
CA PRO A 50 -15.08 4.46 5.76
C PRO A 50 -14.63 5.19 4.48
N VAL A 51 -15.33 6.25 4.08
CA VAL A 51 -15.06 7.00 2.83
C VAL A 51 -13.74 7.80 2.92
N THR A 52 -13.29 8.14 4.12
CA THR A 52 -12.12 8.99 4.32
C THR A 52 -10.80 8.26 4.01
N GLN A 53 -9.95 8.85 3.19
CA GLN A 53 -8.64 8.30 2.86
C GLN A 53 -7.69 8.29 4.08
N ILE A 54 -7.18 7.11 4.44
CA ILE A 54 -6.20 6.93 5.53
C ILE A 54 -4.79 7.22 5.00
N LYS A 55 -4.29 8.44 5.23
CA LYS A 55 -2.90 8.80 4.88
C LYS A 55 -1.89 8.05 5.77
N THR A 56 -0.90 7.42 5.14
CA THR A 56 0.18 6.65 5.77
C THR A 56 1.52 6.79 5.04
N ARG A 57 2.61 6.85 5.82
CA ARG A 57 3.99 6.73 5.33
C ARG A 57 4.55 5.31 5.54
N THR A 58 3.87 4.48 6.33
CA THR A 58 4.31 3.12 6.66
C THR A 58 4.02 2.18 5.49
N ARG A 59 4.99 2.00 4.59
CA ARG A 59 4.87 1.15 3.40
C ARG A 59 5.02 -0.35 3.67
N GLU A 60 5.61 -0.70 4.82
CA GLU A 60 5.86 -2.09 5.20
C GLU A 60 4.66 -2.81 5.81
N ALA A 61 3.61 -2.05 6.16
CA ALA A 61 2.41 -2.57 6.77
C ALA A 61 1.71 -3.57 5.83
N ILE A 62 1.28 -4.68 6.42
CA ILE A 62 0.55 -5.74 5.74
C ILE A 62 -0.92 -5.39 5.78
N ILE A 63 -1.59 -5.60 4.65
CA ILE A 63 -3.03 -5.40 4.54
C ILE A 63 -3.75 -6.49 5.35
N LEU A 64 -4.44 -6.05 6.39
CA LEU A 64 -5.23 -6.90 7.28
C LEU A 64 -6.61 -7.20 6.67
N PRO A 65 -7.21 -8.37 6.96
CA PRO A 65 -8.57 -8.69 6.50
C PRO A 65 -9.62 -7.70 6.99
N SER A 66 -9.42 -7.11 8.18
CA SER A 66 -10.32 -6.10 8.74
C SER A 66 -10.35 -4.78 7.97
N TRP A 67 -9.41 -4.56 7.05
CA TRP A 67 -9.28 -3.33 6.25
C TRP A 67 -9.97 -3.39 4.88
N LEU A 68 -10.67 -4.48 4.57
CA LEU A 68 -11.50 -4.57 3.36
C LEU A 68 -12.48 -3.37 3.28
N GLY A 69 -12.56 -2.76 2.11
CA GLY A 69 -13.39 -1.58 1.86
C GLY A 69 -12.81 -0.25 2.33
N LEU A 70 -11.60 -0.23 2.91
CA LEU A 70 -10.91 1.03 3.26
C LEU A 70 -10.02 1.55 2.14
N ASN A 71 -9.90 2.88 2.07
CA ASN A 71 -9.01 3.58 1.17
C ASN A 71 -7.75 4.09 1.89
N PHE A 72 -6.57 3.68 1.44
CA PHE A 72 -5.29 4.15 1.99
C PHE A 72 -4.64 5.16 1.05
N GLY A 73 -4.05 6.21 1.61
CA GLY A 73 -3.12 7.09 0.91
C GLY A 73 -1.71 6.72 1.28
N VAL A 74 -0.99 6.03 0.40
CA VAL A 74 0.37 5.57 0.66
C VAL A 74 1.37 6.55 0.05
N TYR A 75 2.28 7.06 0.88
CA TYR A 75 3.30 8.01 0.43
C TYR A 75 4.33 7.34 -0.49
N ASN A 76 4.58 7.92 -1.68
CA ASN A 76 5.56 7.40 -2.62
C ASN A 76 6.94 8.08 -2.55
N GLY A 77 7.09 9.13 -1.74
CA GLY A 77 8.29 9.99 -1.70
C GLY A 77 8.02 11.43 -2.12
N LYS A 78 6.93 11.68 -2.87
CA LYS A 78 6.47 13.00 -3.32
C LYS A 78 5.00 13.24 -3.00
N GLU A 79 4.14 12.26 -3.24
CA GLU A 79 2.68 12.38 -3.11
C GLU A 79 2.08 11.13 -2.45
N TYR A 80 0.84 11.27 -1.96
CA TYR A 80 0.06 10.15 -1.43
C TYR A 80 -0.77 9.54 -2.54
N LYS A 81 -0.43 8.33 -2.98
CA LYS A 81 -1.23 7.59 -3.96
C LYS A 81 -2.34 6.83 -3.26
N GLN A 82 -3.54 6.90 -3.82
CA GLN A 82 -4.70 6.20 -3.29
C GLN A 82 -4.66 4.72 -3.68
N VAL A 83 -4.87 3.85 -2.69
CA VAL A 83 -4.97 2.41 -2.83
C VAL A 83 -6.25 1.96 -2.11
N SER A 84 -7.25 1.53 -2.88
CA SER A 84 -8.43 0.85 -2.35
C SER A 84 -8.08 -0.59 -1.98
N VAL A 85 -8.54 -1.09 -0.84
CA VAL A 85 -8.27 -2.47 -0.41
C VAL A 85 -9.35 -3.41 -0.94
N THR A 86 -8.95 -4.25 -1.89
CA THR A 86 -9.74 -5.39 -2.40
C THR A 86 -9.20 -6.71 -1.85
N ILE A 87 -9.96 -7.79 -2.04
CA ILE A 87 -9.63 -9.15 -1.54
C ILE A 87 -8.23 -9.58 -1.99
N ASP A 88 -7.88 -9.37 -3.26
CA ASP A 88 -6.59 -9.79 -3.84
C ASP A 88 -5.38 -9.10 -3.22
N LYS A 89 -5.59 -7.98 -2.52
CA LYS A 89 -4.53 -7.21 -1.89
C LYS A 89 -4.24 -7.69 -0.46
N VAL A 90 -5.15 -8.44 0.16
CA VAL A 90 -5.00 -8.91 1.54
C VAL A 90 -3.78 -9.81 1.66
N GLY A 91 -3.00 -9.62 2.74
CA GLY A 91 -1.77 -10.38 2.97
C GLY A 91 -0.52 -9.84 2.25
N ARG A 92 -0.68 -8.87 1.34
CA ARG A 92 0.43 -8.13 0.71
C ARG A 92 0.76 -6.86 1.47
N ARG A 93 1.91 -6.25 1.16
CA ARG A 93 2.30 -4.96 1.75
C ARG A 93 1.70 -3.78 0.99
N LEU A 94 1.34 -2.72 1.71
CA LEU A 94 0.87 -1.47 1.12
C LEU A 94 1.87 -0.87 0.11
N GLY A 95 3.17 -1.00 0.39
CA GLY A 95 4.22 -0.48 -0.47
C GLY A 95 4.32 -1.13 -1.85
N GLU A 96 3.81 -2.36 -2.03
CA GLU A 96 3.86 -3.07 -3.32
C GLU A 96 2.90 -2.48 -4.36
N PHE A 97 1.90 -1.72 -3.91
CA PHE A 97 0.91 -1.09 -4.80
C PHE A 97 1.31 0.32 -5.23
N VAL A 98 2.43 0.84 -4.71
CA VAL A 98 2.88 2.20 -4.97
C VAL A 98 4.34 2.21 -5.42
N HIS A 99 4.53 2.58 -6.68
CA HIS A 99 5.83 2.83 -7.27
C HIS A 99 6.49 4.06 -6.66
N THR A 100 7.73 3.90 -6.19
CA THR A 100 8.57 4.97 -5.64
C THR A 100 9.27 5.78 -6.71
N THR A 101 9.66 5.12 -7.78
CA THR A 101 10.37 5.71 -8.89
C THR A 101 9.43 5.88 -10.08
N ARG A 102 9.75 6.84 -10.95
CA ARG A 102 9.11 6.93 -12.25
C ARG A 102 9.69 5.85 -13.15
N ASN A 103 8.85 5.28 -14.01
CA ASN A 103 9.34 4.44 -15.09
C ASN A 103 10.10 5.32 -16.08
N VAL A 104 11.33 4.93 -16.44
CA VAL A 104 12.13 5.63 -17.44
C VAL A 104 12.01 4.85 -18.73
N ILE A 105 11.43 5.48 -19.75
CA ILE A 105 11.37 4.92 -21.10
C ILE A 105 12.54 5.53 -21.86
N HIS A 106 13.52 4.70 -22.22
CA HIS A 106 14.60 5.14 -23.08
C HIS A 106 14.04 5.40 -24.48
N SER A 107 14.09 6.65 -24.92
CA SER A 107 13.90 7.04 -26.30
C SER A 107 15.12 6.66 -27.15
N GLY A 108 15.06 6.92 -28.46
CA GLY A 108 16.18 6.69 -29.37
C GLY A 108 17.49 7.36 -28.90
N PRO A 109 18.65 6.87 -29.39
CA PRO A 109 19.96 7.34 -28.95
C PRO A 109 20.06 8.87 -29.06
N GLY A 110 20.38 9.53 -27.95
CA GLY A 110 20.57 10.99 -27.88
C GLY A 110 19.30 11.80 -27.61
N VAL A 111 18.10 11.23 -27.60
CA VAL A 111 16.85 11.96 -27.30
C VAL A 111 16.74 12.25 -25.80
N GLY A 112 16.72 13.53 -25.43
CA GLY A 112 16.62 14.00 -24.04
C GLY A 112 17.95 14.07 -23.26
N ALA A 113 19.06 13.64 -23.86
CA ALA A 113 20.39 13.61 -23.23
C ALA A 113 21.14 14.96 -23.40
N THR A 114 21.11 15.55 -24.59
CA THR A 114 21.78 16.82 -24.91
C THR A 114 20.80 18.00 -24.86
N ARG A 115 21.29 19.22 -24.58
CA ARG A 115 20.42 20.42 -24.55
C ARG A 115 19.69 20.68 -25.88
N SER A 116 20.31 20.30 -27.01
CA SER A 116 19.70 20.37 -28.35
C SER A 116 18.57 19.36 -28.54
N SER A 117 18.68 18.17 -27.97
CA SER A 117 17.66 17.11 -28.07
C SER A 117 16.41 17.31 -27.20
N LYS A 118 16.44 18.27 -26.26
CA LYS A 118 15.29 18.57 -25.38
C LYS A 118 14.17 19.31 -26.11
N PHE A 119 14.48 19.97 -27.23
CA PHE A 119 13.52 20.71 -28.04
C PHE A 119 13.20 19.91 -29.29
N ILE A 120 12.17 19.06 -29.22
CA ILE A 120 11.56 18.45 -30.40
C ILE A 120 10.34 19.31 -30.73
N PRO A 121 10.30 19.98 -31.90
CA PRO A 121 9.10 20.70 -32.31
C PRO A 121 7.98 19.67 -32.52
N LEU A 122 6.91 19.80 -31.74
CA LEU A 122 5.67 19.06 -31.99
C LEU A 122 5.07 19.61 -33.29
N LYS A 123 4.81 18.72 -34.25
CA LYS A 123 4.09 19.06 -35.49
C LYS A 123 2.60 19.16 -35.22
#